data_AF-A0A535J4A4-F1
#
_entry.id   AF-A0A535J4A4-F1
#
_cell.length_a   1.000
_cell.length_b   1.000
_cell.length_c   1.000
_cell.angle_alpha   90.00
_cell.angle_beta   90.00
_cell.angle_gamma   90.00
#
_symmetry.space_group_name_H-M   'P 1'
#
loop_
_entity.id
_entity.type
_entity.pdbx_description
1 polymer ?
#
loop_
_entity_poly.entity_id
_entity_poly.type
_entity_poly.pdbx_seq_one_letter_code
_entity_poly.pdbx_strand_id
1 'polypeptide(L)'
;MEPADAWRDASLVTTSPSINPDFPTTEPRLRAALASLVAARAAGDAAAPAVVSEADLFLRLCPAPTIGITGTKGKTTTASLTAALLAADSSHPVVLGGNIGTPLVERLWELTPNHRVVIELSELQLPTLSRGTTVAVYTNVTADHLDRHGSLAAYRRVKRRLAELLPAEGTLVLNADELSCTAWVLCGPAGSAWSTIGSPRTVAAA
;
A
#
# COMPACT_ATOMS: atom_id res chain seq x y z
N MET A 1 -18.49 -25.65 5.33
CA MET A 1 -17.20 -25.95 4.68
C MET A 1 -16.14 -25.30 5.53
N GLU A 2 -15.08 -26.02 5.92
CA GLU A 2 -13.98 -25.40 6.65
C GLU A 2 -13.19 -24.53 5.65
N PRO A 3 -12.83 -23.27 5.98
CA PRO A 3 -12.07 -22.42 5.07
C PRO A 3 -10.80 -23.08 4.54
N ALA A 4 -10.16 -23.91 5.37
CA ALA A 4 -8.98 -24.68 5.02
C ALA A 4 -9.17 -25.66 3.85
N ASP A 5 -10.40 -26.14 3.64
CA ASP A 5 -10.72 -27.04 2.54
C ASP A 5 -10.61 -26.33 1.18
N ALA A 6 -10.81 -25.01 1.14
CA ALA A 6 -10.89 -24.23 -0.09
C ALA A 6 -9.52 -24.03 -0.78
N TRP A 7 -8.41 -24.23 -0.08
CA TRP A 7 -7.05 -23.99 -0.57
C TRP A 7 -6.10 -25.18 -0.36
N ARG A 8 -6.67 -26.38 -0.26
CA ARG A 8 -5.95 -27.62 0.03
C ARG A 8 -4.84 -27.92 -1.00
N ASP A 9 -5.05 -27.53 -2.26
CA ASP A 9 -4.10 -27.73 -3.37
C ASP A 9 -3.47 -26.40 -3.86
N ALA A 10 -3.66 -25.30 -3.13
CA ALA A 10 -3.17 -23.99 -3.54
C ALA A 10 -1.73 -23.75 -3.05
N SER A 11 -0.89 -23.17 -3.91
CA SER A 11 0.43 -22.66 -3.47
C SER A 11 0.38 -21.22 -2.94
N LEU A 12 -0.72 -20.51 -3.21
CA LEU A 12 -0.95 -19.10 -2.90
C LEU A 12 -2.44 -18.88 -2.58
N VAL A 13 -2.72 -18.15 -1.51
CA VAL A 13 -4.04 -17.64 -1.16
C VAL A 13 -3.99 -16.12 -1.26
N THR A 14 -4.78 -15.57 -2.19
CA THR A 14 -4.93 -14.12 -2.33
C THR A 14 -6.13 -13.62 -1.55
N THR A 15 -5.99 -12.49 -0.85
CA THR A 15 -7.08 -11.92 -0.04
C THR A 15 -7.51 -10.53 -0.50
N SER A 16 -8.81 -10.28 -0.41
CA SER A 16 -9.38 -8.94 -0.61
C SER A 16 -8.91 -7.96 0.48
N PRO A 17 -8.96 -6.64 0.22
CA PRO A 17 -8.73 -5.64 1.25
C PRO A 17 -9.57 -5.91 2.50
N SER A 18 -8.96 -5.83 3.69
CA SER A 18 -9.60 -6.11 5.00
C SER A 18 -9.81 -7.58 5.38
N ILE A 19 -9.46 -8.55 4.52
CA ILE A 19 -9.46 -9.98 4.85
C ILE A 19 -8.02 -10.42 5.09
N ASN A 20 -7.64 -10.53 6.36
CA ASN A 20 -6.29 -10.98 6.76
C ASN A 20 -6.32 -11.45 8.23
N PRO A 21 -5.24 -12.09 8.74
CA PRO A 21 -5.25 -12.69 10.08
C PRO A 21 -5.27 -11.67 11.23
N ASP A 22 -4.89 -10.42 10.96
CA ASP A 22 -4.72 -9.38 11.99
C ASP A 22 -5.97 -8.51 12.18
N PHE A 23 -6.93 -8.56 11.24
CA PHE A 23 -8.11 -7.70 11.29
C PHE A 23 -9.27 -8.36 12.05
N PRO A 24 -9.80 -7.73 13.12
CA PRO A 24 -10.86 -8.31 13.94
C PRO A 24 -12.17 -8.56 13.19
N THR A 25 -12.40 -7.84 12.09
CA THR A 25 -13.59 -7.98 11.25
C THR A 25 -13.54 -9.16 10.29
N THR A 26 -12.38 -9.79 10.09
CA THR A 26 -12.29 -11.05 9.35
C THR A 26 -13.06 -12.12 10.13
N GLU A 27 -13.94 -12.85 9.43
CA GLU A 27 -14.73 -13.93 10.02
C GLU A 27 -13.83 -14.87 10.85
N PRO A 28 -14.19 -15.22 12.09
CA PRO A 28 -13.27 -15.89 13.03
C PRO A 28 -12.62 -17.18 12.51
N ARG A 29 -13.36 -18.05 11.82
CA ARG A 29 -12.81 -19.31 11.29
C ARG A 29 -11.83 -19.04 10.15
N LEU A 30 -12.19 -18.15 9.22
CA LEU A 30 -11.31 -17.71 8.15
C LEU A 30 -10.04 -17.05 8.69
N ARG A 31 -10.18 -16.16 9.68
CA ARG A 31 -9.05 -15.48 10.33
C ARG A 31 -8.09 -16.48 10.97
N ALA A 32 -8.61 -17.47 11.70
CA ALA A 32 -7.80 -18.52 12.31
C ALA A 32 -7.06 -19.35 11.24
N ALA A 33 -7.76 -19.74 10.16
CA ALA A 33 -7.17 -20.53 9.10
C ALA A 33 -6.07 -19.77 8.34
N LEU A 34 -6.27 -18.48 8.05
CA LEU A 34 -5.24 -17.60 7.48
C LEU A 34 -4.03 -17.46 8.43
N ALA A 35 -4.27 -17.30 9.73
CA ALA A 35 -3.21 -17.19 10.72
C ALA A 35 -2.36 -18.47 10.79
N SER A 36 -2.98 -19.64 10.69
CA SER A 36 -2.27 -20.92 10.60
C SER A 36 -1.35 -21.01 9.39
N LEU A 37 -1.80 -20.54 8.21
CA LEU A 37 -0.96 -20.50 7.00
C LEU A 37 0.26 -19.58 7.18
N VAL A 38 0.04 -18.38 7.72
CA VAL A 38 1.13 -17.43 8.00
C VAL A 38 2.14 -17.99 9.00
N ALA A 39 1.66 -18.64 10.07
CA ALA A 39 2.51 -19.28 11.06
C ALA A 39 3.32 -20.46 10.49
N ALA A 40 2.70 -21.31 9.68
CA ALA A 40 3.38 -22.44 9.02
C ALA A 40 4.51 -21.95 8.09
N ARG A 41 4.23 -20.93 7.27
CA ARG A 41 5.24 -20.30 6.41
C ARG A 41 6.38 -19.66 7.21
N ALA A 42 6.06 -18.97 8.31
CA ALA A 42 7.08 -18.40 9.20
C ALA A 42 7.96 -19.49 9.86
N ALA A 43 7.42 -20.69 10.08
CA ALA A 43 8.15 -21.86 10.57
C ALA A 43 8.95 -22.61 9.49
N GLY A 44 8.94 -22.13 8.24
CA GLY A 44 9.71 -22.71 7.13
C GLY A 44 8.98 -23.79 6.33
N ASP A 45 7.68 -23.99 6.55
CA ASP A 45 6.88 -24.90 5.72
C ASP A 45 6.66 -24.30 4.32
N ALA A 46 7.42 -24.78 3.34
CA ALA A 46 7.29 -24.38 1.94
C ALA A 46 6.03 -24.93 1.25
N ALA A 47 5.41 -25.99 1.80
CA ALA A 47 4.21 -26.60 1.26
C ALA A 47 2.94 -25.84 1.66
N ALA A 48 2.94 -25.16 2.81
CA ALA A 48 1.84 -24.28 3.20
C ALA A 48 1.62 -23.20 2.13
N PRO A 49 0.39 -22.85 1.73
CA PRO A 49 0.16 -21.72 0.82
C PRO A 49 0.70 -20.39 1.38
N ALA A 50 1.28 -19.55 0.52
CA ALA A 50 1.58 -18.17 0.89
C ALA A 50 0.28 -17.36 0.99
N VAL A 51 0.17 -16.46 1.96
CA VAL A 51 -0.94 -15.50 2.05
C VAL A 51 -0.45 -14.15 1.54
N VAL A 52 -1.11 -13.62 0.51
CA VAL A 52 -0.75 -12.34 -0.13
C VAL A 52 -2.03 -11.53 -0.34
N SER A 53 -2.04 -10.24 -0.06
CA SER A 53 -3.20 -9.41 -0.38
C SER A 53 -3.22 -9.05 -1.85
N GLU A 54 -4.39 -8.72 -2.40
CA GLU A 54 -4.52 -8.28 -3.79
C GLU A 54 -3.60 -7.11 -4.12
N ALA A 55 -3.53 -6.10 -3.24
CA ALA A 55 -2.67 -4.94 -3.42
C ALA A 55 -1.17 -5.31 -3.40
N ASP A 56 -0.77 -6.22 -2.51
CA ASP A 56 0.62 -6.69 -2.45
C ASP A 56 0.97 -7.55 -3.67
N LEU A 57 0.06 -8.40 -4.13
CA LEU A 57 0.22 -9.20 -5.34
C LEU A 57 0.42 -8.30 -6.56
N PHE A 58 -0.41 -7.26 -6.69
CA PHE A 58 -0.27 -6.27 -7.75
C PHE A 58 1.10 -5.58 -7.70
N LEU A 59 1.53 -5.07 -6.54
CA LEU A 59 2.83 -4.39 -6.40
C LEU A 59 4.03 -5.30 -6.68
N ARG A 60 3.92 -6.60 -6.39
CA ARG A 60 4.96 -7.60 -6.71
C ARG A 60 5.12 -7.84 -8.20
N LEU A 61 4.04 -7.75 -8.96
CA LEU A 61 4.00 -8.11 -10.38
C LEU A 61 3.99 -6.91 -11.32
N CYS A 62 3.66 -5.71 -10.82
CA CYS A 62 3.57 -4.50 -11.62
C CYS A 62 4.93 -4.18 -12.28
N PRO A 63 5.02 -4.13 -13.62
CA PRO A 63 6.26 -3.82 -14.32
C PRO A 63 6.53 -2.31 -14.44
N ALA A 64 5.55 -1.48 -14.08
CA ALA A 64 5.55 -0.04 -14.28
C ALA A 64 5.92 0.71 -12.97
N PRO A 65 6.46 1.94 -13.07
CA PRO A 65 6.58 2.83 -11.92
C PRO A 65 5.21 3.14 -11.30
N THR A 66 5.19 3.16 -9.96
CA THR A 66 3.95 3.29 -9.16
C THR A 66 3.98 4.52 -8.27
N ILE A 67 2.87 5.24 -8.20
CA ILE A 67 2.62 6.35 -7.27
C ILE A 67 1.54 5.91 -6.28
N GLY A 68 1.95 5.57 -5.07
CA GLY A 68 1.08 5.18 -3.97
C GLY A 68 0.61 6.40 -3.17
N ILE A 69 -0.70 6.63 -3.10
CA ILE A 69 -1.30 7.76 -2.39
C ILE A 69 -2.10 7.23 -1.20
N THR A 70 -1.76 7.71 -0.01
CA THR A 70 -2.48 7.38 1.22
C THR A 70 -2.70 8.59 2.11
N GLY A 71 -3.50 8.39 3.15
CA GLY A 71 -3.88 9.39 4.14
C GLY A 71 -5.25 9.13 4.74
N THR A 72 -5.69 10.01 5.64
CA THR A 72 -7.01 9.95 6.25
C THR A 72 -8.06 10.47 5.27
N LYS A 73 -7.90 11.70 4.79
CA LYS A 73 -8.80 12.37 3.84
C LYS A 73 -8.09 12.81 2.57
N GLY A 74 -8.85 13.01 1.49
CA GLY A 74 -8.34 13.55 0.21
C GLY A 74 -7.60 12.54 -0.68
N LYS A 75 -7.47 11.27 -0.28
CA LYS A 75 -6.79 10.22 -1.06
C LYS A 75 -7.33 10.13 -2.51
N THR A 76 -8.65 9.96 -2.64
CA THR A 76 -9.35 9.81 -3.91
C THR A 76 -9.17 11.02 -4.82
N THR A 77 -9.39 12.22 -4.28
CA THR A 77 -9.20 13.47 -5.05
C THR A 77 -7.75 13.61 -5.51
N THR A 78 -6.78 13.39 -4.62
CA THR A 78 -5.35 13.48 -4.96
C THR A 78 -4.94 12.42 -5.98
N ALA A 79 -5.44 11.19 -5.87
CA ALA A 79 -5.15 10.11 -6.81
C ALA A 79 -5.73 10.39 -8.20
N SER A 80 -6.99 10.80 -8.28
CA SER A 80 -7.62 11.19 -9.54
C SER A 80 -6.94 12.39 -10.19
N LEU A 81 -6.61 13.43 -9.41
CA LEU A 81 -5.91 14.60 -9.92
C LEU A 81 -4.50 14.24 -10.43
N THR A 82 -3.76 13.42 -9.68
CA THR A 82 -2.43 12.95 -10.09
C THR A 82 -2.50 12.18 -11.39
N ALA A 83 -3.45 11.25 -11.52
CA ALA A 83 -3.64 10.48 -12.74
C ALA A 83 -4.00 11.38 -13.93
N ALA A 84 -4.88 12.35 -13.74
CA ALA A 84 -5.29 13.29 -14.79
C ALA A 84 -4.12 14.18 -15.27
N LEU A 85 -3.29 14.66 -14.35
CA LEU A 85 -2.10 15.45 -14.70
C LEU A 85 -1.05 14.62 -15.44
N LEU A 86 -0.81 13.38 -15.00
CA LEU A 86 0.13 12.48 -15.66
C LEU A 86 -0.35 12.08 -17.07
N ALA A 87 -1.66 11.97 -17.27
CA ALA A 87 -2.26 11.61 -18.56
C ALA A 87 -2.11 12.72 -19.63
N ALA A 88 -1.71 13.94 -19.26
CA ALA A 88 -1.35 14.98 -20.20
C ALA A 88 -0.11 14.61 -21.05
N ASP A 89 0.73 13.70 -20.55
CA ASP A 89 1.82 13.09 -21.30
C ASP A 89 1.33 11.84 -22.04
N SER A 90 1.00 11.99 -23.32
CA SER A 90 0.49 10.91 -24.16
C SER A 90 1.52 9.81 -24.45
N SER A 91 2.80 10.02 -24.14
CA SER A 91 3.84 9.01 -24.35
C SER A 91 3.85 7.93 -23.27
N HIS A 92 3.25 8.19 -22.09
CA HIS A 92 3.19 7.26 -20.97
C HIS A 92 1.74 7.02 -20.53
N PRO A 93 1.09 5.92 -20.95
CA PRO A 93 -0.28 5.62 -20.55
C PRO A 93 -0.42 5.50 -19.03
N VAL A 94 -1.51 6.05 -18.49
CA VAL A 94 -1.76 6.11 -17.04
C VAL A 94 -2.87 5.14 -16.64
N VAL A 95 -2.64 4.39 -15.57
CA VAL A 95 -3.64 3.53 -14.93
C VAL A 95 -3.87 3.99 -13.50
N LEU A 96 -5.13 4.21 -13.14
CA LEU A 96 -5.55 4.56 -11.78
C LEU A 96 -6.37 3.40 -11.18
N GLY A 97 -6.09 3.04 -9.94
CA GLY A 97 -6.88 2.04 -9.22
C GLY A 97 -6.49 1.90 -7.74
N GLY A 98 -6.84 0.76 -7.16
CA GLY A 98 -6.68 0.48 -5.72
C GLY A 98 -7.97 0.79 -4.95
N ASN A 99 -7.84 1.43 -3.79
CA ASN A 99 -8.95 1.73 -2.88
C ASN A 99 -10.03 2.70 -3.44
N ILE A 100 -9.89 3.14 -4.70
CA ILE A 100 -10.85 4.00 -5.40
C ILE A 100 -11.99 3.21 -6.08
N GLY A 101 -11.96 1.87 -6.01
CA GLY A 101 -13.03 0.99 -6.52
C GLY A 101 -12.65 0.16 -7.75
N THR A 102 -11.47 0.37 -8.32
CA THR A 102 -10.93 -0.43 -9.43
C THR A 102 -9.80 -1.34 -8.92
N PRO A 103 -10.01 -2.66 -8.83
CA PRO A 103 -8.94 -3.61 -8.49
C PRO A 103 -7.86 -3.58 -9.56
N LEU A 104 -6.61 -3.34 -9.18
CA LEU A 104 -5.52 -3.18 -10.16
C LEU A 104 -5.01 -4.53 -10.68
N VAL A 105 -5.22 -5.60 -9.93
CA VAL A 105 -4.92 -6.97 -10.39
C VAL A 105 -5.64 -7.32 -11.70
N GLU A 106 -6.85 -6.77 -11.92
CA GLU A 106 -7.65 -6.97 -13.15
C GLU A 106 -7.08 -6.20 -14.36
N ARG A 107 -6.05 -5.38 -14.17
CA ARG A 107 -5.43 -4.61 -15.26
C ARG A 107 -3.98 -5.00 -15.49
N LEU A 108 -3.45 -5.92 -14.68
CA LEU A 108 -2.03 -6.24 -14.65
C LEU A 108 -1.49 -6.70 -16.01
N TRP A 109 -2.28 -7.45 -16.78
CA TRP A 109 -1.90 -7.95 -18.10
C TRP A 109 -1.78 -6.85 -19.17
N GLU A 110 -2.33 -5.66 -18.93
CA GLU A 110 -2.23 -4.50 -19.82
C GLU A 110 -0.94 -3.70 -19.58
N LEU A 111 -0.33 -3.86 -18.41
CA LEU A 111 0.76 -3.00 -17.95
C LEU A 111 2.09 -3.37 -18.60
N THR A 112 2.82 -2.34 -18.99
CA THR A 112 4.19 -2.42 -19.50
C THR A 112 5.08 -1.44 -18.74
N PRO A 113 6.41 -1.55 -18.81
CA PRO A 113 7.31 -0.57 -18.19
C PRO A 113 7.09 0.90 -18.64
N ASN A 114 6.42 1.12 -19.78
CA ASN A 114 6.09 2.46 -20.29
C ASN A 114 4.85 3.09 -19.62
N HIS A 115 4.10 2.33 -18.83
CA HIS A 115 2.94 2.86 -18.11
C HIS A 115 3.36 3.64 -16.87
N ARG A 116 2.43 4.46 -16.34
CA ARG A 116 2.50 5.02 -14.99
C ARG A 116 1.27 4.59 -14.22
N VAL A 117 1.45 4.04 -13.01
CA VAL A 117 0.33 3.54 -12.22
C VAL A 117 0.13 4.40 -10.98
N VAL A 118 -1.06 4.96 -10.82
CA VAL A 118 -1.47 5.68 -9.61
C VAL A 118 -2.35 4.75 -8.77
N ILE A 119 -1.99 4.58 -7.50
CA ILE A 119 -2.63 3.61 -6.60
C ILE A 119 -3.12 4.35 -5.36
N GLU A 120 -4.43 4.34 -5.14
CA GLU A 120 -4.98 4.74 -3.85
C GLU A 120 -4.84 3.59 -2.84
N LEU A 121 -4.23 3.84 -1.68
CA LEU A 121 -4.02 2.84 -0.63
C LEU A 121 -4.67 3.25 0.68
N SER A 122 -5.50 2.38 1.24
CA SER A 122 -6.13 2.56 2.56
C SER A 122 -5.31 1.92 3.69
N GLU A 123 -5.61 2.31 4.93
CA GLU A 123 -5.06 1.68 6.14
C GLU A 123 -5.38 0.18 6.25
N LEU A 124 -6.37 -0.32 5.50
CA LEU A 124 -6.73 -1.73 5.46
C LEU A 124 -5.76 -2.55 4.60
N GLN A 125 -5.16 -1.92 3.60
CA GLN A 125 -4.26 -2.57 2.64
C GLN A 125 -2.80 -2.48 3.09
N LEU A 126 -2.39 -1.32 3.61
CA LEU A 126 -0.99 -1.02 3.95
C LEU A 126 -0.29 -2.08 4.82
N PRO A 127 -0.89 -2.62 5.91
CA PRO A 127 -0.22 -3.59 6.78
C PRO A 127 0.23 -4.87 6.06
N THR A 128 -0.49 -5.25 5.00
CA THR A 128 -0.27 -6.49 4.26
C THR A 128 0.78 -6.37 3.16
N LEU A 129 1.27 -5.15 2.89
CA LEU A 129 2.25 -4.92 1.84
C LEU A 129 3.64 -5.42 2.26
N SER A 130 4.30 -6.07 1.31
CA SER A 130 5.69 -6.52 1.34
C SER A 130 6.55 -5.74 0.35
N ARG A 131 5.93 -5.14 -0.66
CA ARG A 131 6.56 -4.24 -1.63
C ARG A 131 5.94 -2.85 -1.56
N GLY A 132 6.79 -1.83 -1.66
CA GLY A 132 6.35 -0.44 -1.70
C GLY A 132 6.09 0.03 -3.12
N THR A 133 5.85 1.34 -3.24
CA THR A 133 5.71 2.02 -4.52
C THR A 133 6.98 2.77 -4.91
N THR A 134 7.08 3.21 -6.17
CA THR A 134 8.20 4.07 -6.60
C THR A 134 8.13 5.45 -5.95
N VAL A 135 6.91 5.98 -5.81
CA VAL A 135 6.61 7.23 -5.10
C VAL A 135 5.56 6.96 -4.04
N ALA A 136 5.78 7.43 -2.82
CA ALA A 136 4.80 7.39 -1.73
C ALA A 136 4.34 8.80 -1.40
N VAL A 137 3.03 9.03 -1.40
CA VAL A 137 2.41 10.34 -1.15
C VAL A 137 1.47 10.23 0.03
N TYR A 138 1.62 11.14 0.99
CA TYR A 138 0.75 11.24 2.15
C TYR A 138 0.00 12.57 2.17
N THR A 139 -1.33 12.50 2.10
CA THR A 139 -2.19 13.69 2.11
C THR A 139 -2.33 14.29 3.51
N ASN A 140 -2.77 13.49 4.47
CA ASN A 140 -2.88 13.83 5.88
C ASN A 140 -3.01 12.54 6.72
N VAL A 141 -2.62 12.54 7.99
CA VAL A 141 -2.73 11.40 8.92
C VAL A 141 -3.24 11.85 10.28
N THR A 142 -4.50 12.26 10.25
CA THR A 142 -5.27 12.69 11.41
C THR A 142 -6.07 11.54 12.01
N ALA A 143 -6.57 11.73 13.24
CA ALA A 143 -7.36 10.72 13.96
C ALA A 143 -8.63 10.34 13.18
N ASP A 144 -8.71 9.06 12.82
CA ASP A 144 -9.86 8.41 12.19
C ASP A 144 -9.79 6.91 12.52
N HIS A 145 -10.93 6.22 12.45
CA HIS A 145 -11.04 4.78 12.71
C HIS A 145 -10.35 4.29 14.00
N LEU A 146 -10.40 5.08 15.09
CA LEU A 146 -9.78 4.72 16.37
C LEU A 146 -10.46 3.53 17.05
N ASP A 147 -11.73 3.30 16.76
CA ASP A 147 -12.47 2.09 17.11
C ASP A 147 -11.78 0.82 16.57
N ARG A 148 -11.16 0.91 15.39
CA ARG A 148 -10.43 -0.20 14.75
C ARG A 148 -8.99 -0.32 15.22
N HIS A 149 -8.29 0.80 15.39
CA HIS A 149 -6.85 0.80 15.66
C HIS A 149 -6.50 0.98 17.14
N GLY A 150 -7.47 1.31 17.99
CA GLY A 150 -7.32 1.54 19.43
C GLY A 150 -6.63 2.86 19.81
N SER A 151 -5.72 3.37 18.97
CA SER A 151 -5.02 4.63 19.19
C SER A 151 -4.54 5.29 17.90
N LEU A 152 -4.36 6.62 17.93
CA LEU A 152 -3.76 7.37 16.83
C LEU A 152 -2.33 6.90 16.52
N ALA A 153 -1.58 6.49 17.53
CA ALA A 153 -0.23 5.93 17.35
C ALA A 153 -0.25 4.63 16.54
N ALA A 154 -1.23 3.74 16.81
CA ALA A 154 -1.40 2.52 16.04
C ALA A 154 -1.85 2.79 14.60
N TYR A 155 -2.76 3.74 14.40
CA TYR A 155 -3.17 4.18 13.04
C TYR A 155 -2.00 4.74 12.24
N ARG A 156 -1.19 5.62 12.85
CA ARG A 156 0.03 6.17 12.25
C ARG A 156 1.02 5.07 11.89
N ARG A 157 1.23 4.09 12.77
CA ARG A 157 2.13 2.95 12.50
C ARG A 157 1.69 2.16 11.28
N VAL A 158 0.39 1.88 11.14
CA VAL A 158 -0.15 1.21 9.96
C VAL A 158 0.15 2.00 8.69
N LYS A 159 -0.05 3.32 8.70
CA LYS A 159 0.19 4.15 7.52
C LYS A 159 1.66 4.28 7.15
N ARG A 160 2.55 4.34 8.15
CA ARG A 160 4.00 4.45 7.95
C ARG A 160 4.58 3.33 7.09
N ARG A 161 3.89 2.17 7.01
CA ARG A 161 4.31 1.01 6.22
C ARG A 161 4.64 1.34 4.76
N LEU A 162 3.95 2.27 4.11
CA LEU A 162 4.26 2.65 2.73
C LEU A 162 5.62 3.37 2.61
N ALA A 163 5.98 4.17 3.62
CA ALA A 163 7.29 4.85 3.66
C ALA A 163 8.42 3.85 3.97
N GLU A 164 8.18 2.91 4.89
CA GLU A 164 9.15 1.86 5.25
C GLU A 164 9.51 0.92 4.08
N LEU A 165 8.59 0.76 3.12
CA LEU A 165 8.78 -0.10 1.95
C LEU A 165 9.30 0.63 0.71
N LEU A 166 9.59 1.93 0.82
CA LEU A 166 10.07 2.73 -0.29
C LEU A 166 11.46 2.23 -0.73
N PRO A 167 11.69 1.95 -2.03
CA PRO A 167 12.99 1.51 -2.51
C PRO A 167 14.02 2.62 -2.40
N ALA A 168 15.32 2.29 -2.46
CA ALA A 168 16.42 3.25 -2.30
C ALA A 168 16.31 4.51 -3.17
N GLU A 169 15.86 4.34 -4.42
CA GLU A 169 15.67 5.42 -5.39
C GLU A 169 14.24 6.02 -5.38
N GLY A 170 13.44 5.66 -4.39
CA GLY A 170 12.05 6.07 -4.29
C GLY A 170 11.89 7.49 -3.74
N THR A 171 10.74 8.09 -4.04
CA THR A 171 10.41 9.46 -3.57
C THR A 171 9.31 9.44 -2.53
N LEU A 172 9.48 10.20 -1.44
CA LEU A 172 8.49 10.35 -0.38
C LEU A 172 7.95 11.78 -0.32
N VAL A 173 6.70 11.96 -0.72
CA VAL A 173 5.99 13.25 -0.69
C VAL A 173 5.09 13.32 0.55
N LEU A 174 5.32 14.31 1.41
CA LEU A 174 4.45 14.58 2.56
C LEU A 174 3.79 15.94 2.46
N ASN A 175 2.59 16.02 3.02
CA ASN A 175 2.00 17.28 3.39
C ASN A 175 2.74 17.92 4.58
N ALA A 176 3.44 19.02 4.33
CA ALA A 176 4.21 19.74 5.35
C ALA A 176 3.37 20.52 6.36
N ASP A 177 2.11 20.81 6.03
CA ASP A 177 1.18 21.42 6.98
C ASP A 177 0.78 20.42 8.08
N GLU A 178 1.15 19.14 7.93
CA GLU A 178 0.93 18.12 8.93
C GLU A 178 2.22 17.52 9.50
N LEU A 179 2.62 18.08 10.64
CA LEU A 179 3.77 17.64 11.42
C LEU A 179 3.67 16.18 11.93
N SER A 180 2.48 15.57 11.93
CA SER A 180 2.27 14.15 12.30
C SER A 180 3.18 13.19 11.51
N CYS A 181 3.48 13.55 10.25
CA CYS A 181 4.14 12.66 9.30
C CYS A 181 5.60 13.05 9.07
N THR A 182 6.05 14.23 9.50
CA THR A 182 7.41 14.73 9.20
C THR A 182 8.49 13.84 9.81
N ALA A 183 8.22 13.10 10.88
CA ALA A 183 9.16 12.12 11.41
C ALA A 183 9.41 10.91 10.46
N TRP A 184 8.52 10.66 9.48
CA TRP A 184 8.69 9.56 8.51
C TRP A 184 9.77 9.83 7.47
N VAL A 185 10.33 11.04 7.47
CA VAL A 185 11.61 11.37 6.82
C VAL A 185 12.72 10.41 7.13
N LEU A 186 12.74 9.91 8.36
CA LEU A 186 13.77 8.98 8.81
C LEU A 186 13.49 7.54 8.38
N CYS A 187 12.33 7.25 7.80
CA CYS A 187 11.94 5.92 7.36
C CYS A 187 12.16 5.69 5.86
N GLY A 188 12.34 6.75 5.07
CA GLY A 188 12.68 6.68 3.65
C GLY A 188 14.19 6.53 3.42
N PRO A 189 14.62 6.18 2.21
CA PRO A 189 16.03 6.11 1.86
C PRO A 189 16.68 7.50 1.83
N ALA A 190 18.01 7.50 1.94
CA ALA A 190 18.87 8.66 1.76
C ALA A 190 18.69 9.23 0.34
N GLY A 191 17.95 10.33 0.20
CA GLY A 191 17.51 10.89 -1.10
C GLY A 191 16.04 11.33 -1.14
N SER A 192 15.29 11.09 -0.07
CA SER A 192 13.87 11.48 0.04
C SER A 192 13.66 12.99 -0.18
N ALA A 193 12.89 13.34 -1.22
CA ALA A 193 12.53 14.72 -1.55
C ALA A 193 11.16 15.10 -0.98
N TRP A 194 11.11 16.16 -0.17
CA TRP A 194 9.90 16.66 0.49
C TRP A 194 9.38 17.88 -0.28
N SER A 195 8.10 17.89 -0.63
CA SER A 195 7.48 19.08 -1.23
C SER A 195 6.35 19.57 -0.35
N THR A 196 6.44 20.83 0.09
CA THR A 196 5.28 21.55 0.60
C THR A 196 4.46 22.07 -0.58
N ILE A 197 3.17 22.38 -0.38
CA ILE A 197 2.50 23.35 -1.25
C ILE A 197 3.16 24.70 -0.96
N GLY A 198 4.08 25.15 -1.83
CA GLY A 198 4.67 26.49 -1.80
C GLY A 198 6.20 26.57 -1.82
N SER A 199 6.94 25.52 -1.40
CA SER A 199 8.42 25.51 -1.48
C SER A 199 8.99 24.07 -1.38
N PRO A 200 9.49 23.47 -2.46
CA PRO A 200 10.22 22.20 -2.35
C PRO A 200 11.45 22.38 -1.46
N ARG A 201 11.63 21.49 -0.47
CA ARG A 201 12.81 21.47 0.42
C ARG A 201 13.47 20.12 0.32
N THR A 202 14.65 20.07 -0.30
CA THR A 202 15.50 18.89 -0.34
C THR A 202 16.27 18.78 0.97
N VAL A 203 16.19 17.65 1.66
CA VAL A 203 17.13 17.33 2.75
C VAL A 203 18.26 16.56 2.11
N ALA A 204 19.48 17.10 2.16
CA ALA A 204 20.66 16.37 1.71
C ALA A 204 20.83 15.11 2.58
N ALA A 205 21.15 13.98 1.94
CA ALA A 205 21.55 12.77 2.63
C ALA A 205 22.68 13.10 3.63
N ALA A 206 22.49 12.69 4.89
CA ALA A 206 23.53 12.78 5.91
C ALA A 206 24.62 11.73 5.67
#